data_AF-A0A3B0A0H1-F1
#
_entry.id   AF-A0A3B0A0H1-F1
#
_cell.length_a   1.000
_cell.length_b   1.000
_cell.length_c   1.000
_cell.angle_alpha   90.00
_cell.angle_beta   90.00
_cell.angle_gamma   90.00
#
_symmetry.space_group_name_H-M   'P 1'
#
loop_
_entity.id
_entity.type
_entity.pdbx_description
1 polymer ?
#
loop_
_entity_poly.entity_id
_entity_poly.type
_entity_poly.pdbx_seq_one_letter_code
_entity_poly.pdbx_strand_id
1 'polypeptide(L)'
;MKRLGLGGLFFAWLYGVPFLLAVGLMRRAATPYTPTREAARAFGATTDALLTAGLLLGAALPLVGLLVARLAEERLWWRHFAWALGGTALLYLAVALAGSTATGPLIGHTPAHQEPVPPVGHCVPVSGGRGCPGG
;
A
#
# COMPACT_ATOMS: atom_id res chain seq x y z
N MET A 1 19.92 23.89 -10.89
CA MET A 1 19.67 22.54 -10.31
C MET A 1 18.81 22.57 -9.04
N LYS A 2 19.12 23.40 -8.02
CA LYS A 2 18.36 23.45 -6.74
C LYS A 2 16.83 23.61 -6.89
N ARG A 3 16.37 24.44 -7.84
CA ARG A 3 14.94 24.64 -8.13
C ARG A 3 14.23 23.42 -8.72
N LEU A 4 14.93 22.64 -9.55
CA LEU A 4 14.40 21.39 -10.08
C LEU A 4 14.24 20.33 -8.98
N GLY A 5 15.17 20.31 -8.01
CA GLY A 5 15.08 19.42 -6.85
C GLY A 5 13.89 19.73 -5.94
N LEU A 6 13.67 21.00 -5.58
CA LEU A 6 12.51 21.43 -4.79
C LEU A 6 11.18 21.16 -5.51
N GLY A 7 11.14 21.42 -6.82
CA GLY A 7 10.00 21.04 -7.66
C GLY A 7 9.74 19.55 -7.62
N GLY A 8 10.76 18.73 -7.85
CA GLY A 8 10.65 17.27 -7.79
C GLY A 8 10.15 16.75 -6.43
N LEU A 9 10.70 17.27 -5.33
CA LEU A 9 10.27 16.97 -3.96
C LEU A 9 8.78 17.29 -3.75
N PHE A 10 8.35 18.48 -4.19
CA PHE A 10 6.97 18.91 -4.07
C PHE A 10 6.03 18.07 -4.94
N PHE A 11 6.41 17.75 -6.18
CA PHE A 11 5.62 16.87 -7.06
C PHE A 11 5.55 15.44 -6.53
N ALA A 12 6.65 14.89 -6.03
CA ALA A 12 6.67 13.57 -5.42
C ALA A 12 5.73 13.51 -4.21
N TRP A 13 5.70 14.56 -3.39
CA TRP A 13 4.73 14.67 -2.32
C TRP A 13 3.30 14.83 -2.85
N LEU A 14 3.06 15.80 -3.75
CA LEU A 14 1.73 16.17 -4.22
C LEU A 14 1.01 15.04 -4.97
N TYR A 15 1.73 14.18 -5.68
CA TYR A 15 1.14 13.09 -6.46
C TYR A 15 1.50 11.71 -5.92
N GLY A 16 2.75 11.49 -5.54
CA GLY A 16 3.22 10.18 -5.08
C GLY A 16 2.58 9.77 -3.75
N VAL A 17 2.48 10.68 -2.79
CA VAL A 17 1.89 10.37 -1.47
C VAL A 17 0.40 10.06 -1.57
N PRO A 18 -0.46 10.90 -2.20
CA PRO A 18 -1.86 10.55 -2.39
C PRO A 18 -2.04 9.25 -3.18
N PHE A 19 -1.21 9.01 -4.21
CA PHE A 19 -1.27 7.78 -4.99
C PHE A 19 -1.00 6.54 -4.13
N LEU A 20 0.09 6.53 -3.33
CA LEU A 20 0.42 5.41 -2.45
C LEU A 20 -0.68 5.15 -1.43
N LEU A 21 -1.23 6.21 -0.83
CA LEU A 21 -2.28 6.09 0.18
C LEU A 21 -3.61 5.64 -0.42
N ALA A 22 -3.97 6.13 -1.61
CA ALA A 22 -5.13 5.67 -2.34
C ALA A 22 -5.02 4.19 -2.70
N VAL A 23 -3.88 3.75 -3.26
CA VAL A 23 -3.63 2.33 -3.59
C VAL A 23 -3.66 1.46 -2.33
N GLY A 24 -3.02 1.90 -1.23
CA GLY A 24 -3.04 1.19 0.04
C GLY A 24 -4.45 1.03 0.61
N LEU A 25 -5.26 2.09 0.58
CA LEU A 25 -6.65 2.06 1.02
C LEU A 25 -7.51 1.16 0.12
N MET A 26 -7.35 1.25 -1.20
CA MET A 26 -8.05 0.37 -2.15
C MET A 26 -7.72 -1.10 -1.89
N ARG A 27 -6.44 -1.43 -1.69
CA ARG A 27 -6.01 -2.79 -1.34
C ARG A 27 -6.59 -3.25 -0.01
N ARG A 28 -6.69 -2.35 0.96
CA ARG A 28 -7.28 -2.66 2.27
C ARG A 28 -8.80 -2.86 2.22
N ALA A 29 -9.48 -2.19 1.31
CA ALA A 29 -10.91 -2.36 1.07
C ALA A 29 -11.21 -3.56 0.14
N ALA A 30 -10.21 -4.04 -0.62
CA ALA A 30 -10.37 -5.17 -1.52
C ALA A 30 -10.47 -6.51 -0.77
N THR A 31 -11.22 -7.45 -1.34
CA THR A 31 -11.35 -8.83 -0.87
C THR A 31 -10.67 -9.80 -1.86
N PRO A 32 -9.33 -9.81 -1.93
CA PRO A 32 -8.64 -10.68 -2.88
C PRO A 32 -8.82 -12.15 -2.52
N TYR A 33 -9.05 -12.98 -3.55
CA TYR A 33 -8.98 -14.43 -3.38
C TYR A 33 -7.53 -14.85 -3.07
N THR A 34 -7.32 -15.44 -1.89
CA THR A 34 -5.99 -15.87 -1.44
C THR A 34 -6.04 -17.37 -1.10
N PRO A 35 -5.59 -18.26 -2.02
CA PRO A 35 -5.76 -19.71 -1.87
C PRO A 35 -4.92 -20.29 -0.73
N THR A 36 -3.91 -19.56 -0.25
CA THR A 36 -3.01 -20.01 0.83
C THR A 36 -2.84 -18.92 1.89
N ARG A 37 -2.54 -19.34 3.13
CA ARG A 37 -2.22 -18.42 4.24
C ARG A 37 -1.00 -17.54 3.93
N GLU A 38 -0.03 -18.08 3.21
CA GLU A 38 1.17 -17.32 2.78
C GLU A 38 0.80 -16.20 1.81
N ALA A 39 -0.07 -16.46 0.84
CA ALA A 39 -0.56 -15.44 -0.08
C ALA A 39 -1.34 -14.33 0.64
N ALA A 40 -2.19 -14.70 1.61
CA ALA A 40 -2.91 -13.73 2.45
C ALA A 40 -1.94 -12.85 3.26
N ARG A 41 -0.91 -13.44 3.86
CA ARG A 41 0.13 -12.70 4.61
C ARG A 41 0.93 -11.76 3.72
N ALA A 42 1.36 -12.23 2.55
CA ALA A 42 2.10 -11.40 1.58
C ALA A 42 1.27 -10.20 1.11
N PHE A 43 -0.03 -10.41 0.85
CA PHE A 43 -0.95 -9.33 0.49
C PHE A 43 -1.09 -8.29 1.61
N GLY A 44 -1.26 -8.74 2.86
CA GLY A 44 -1.31 -7.87 4.04
C GLY A 44 -0.03 -7.07 4.21
N ALA A 45 1.12 -7.73 4.22
CA ALA A 45 2.43 -7.10 4.39
C ALA A 45 2.72 -6.04 3.31
N THR A 46 2.34 -6.31 2.05
CA THR A 46 2.50 -5.33 0.96
C THR A 46 1.58 -4.13 1.16
N THR A 47 0.35 -4.36 1.63
CA THR A 47 -0.62 -3.29 1.86
C THR A 47 -0.18 -2.39 3.02
N ASP A 48 0.29 -2.99 4.12
CA ASP A 48 0.85 -2.26 5.26
C ASP A 48 2.11 -1.48 4.88
N ALA A 49 2.98 -2.07 4.04
CA ALA A 49 4.17 -1.39 3.54
C ALA A 49 3.81 -0.14 2.70
N LEU A 50 2.81 -0.23 1.81
CA LEU A 50 2.35 0.90 1.00
C LEU A 50 1.76 2.01 1.86
N LEU A 51 0.90 1.67 2.82
CA LEU A 51 0.29 2.64 3.74
C LEU A 51 1.36 3.30 4.61
N THR A 52 2.26 2.50 5.19
CA THR A 52 3.36 3.00 6.03
C THR A 52 4.28 3.91 5.24
N ALA A 53 4.68 3.51 4.02
CA ALA A 53 5.52 4.33 3.15
C ALA A 53 4.81 5.63 2.77
N GLY A 54 3.53 5.57 2.38
CA GLY A 54 2.74 6.76 2.05
C GLY A 54 2.63 7.73 3.22
N LEU A 55 2.40 7.23 4.44
CA LEU A 55 2.40 8.04 5.64
C LEU A 55 3.78 8.66 5.87
N LEU A 56 4.84 7.86 5.98
CA LEU A 56 6.18 8.38 6.26
C LEU A 56 6.65 9.40 5.22
N LEU A 57 6.45 9.13 3.93
CA LEU A 57 6.79 10.06 2.85
C LEU A 57 5.93 11.33 2.88
N GLY A 58 4.66 11.20 3.27
CA GLY A 58 3.74 12.33 3.47
C GLY A 58 4.29 13.38 4.42
N ALA A 59 4.94 12.99 5.51
CA ALA A 59 5.57 13.93 6.44
C ALA A 59 7.02 14.26 6.04
N ALA A 60 7.80 13.26 5.64
CA ALA A 60 9.23 13.43 5.40
C ALA A 60 9.50 14.38 4.22
N LEU A 61 8.80 14.23 3.09
CA LEU A 61 9.05 15.05 1.90
C LEU A 61 8.84 16.55 2.13
N PRO A 62 7.73 17.01 2.74
CA PRO A 62 7.54 18.43 2.98
C PRO A 62 8.46 18.98 4.07
N LEU A 63 8.83 18.18 5.08
CA LEU A 63 9.84 18.59 6.08
C LEU A 63 11.22 18.78 5.44
N VAL A 64 11.66 17.82 4.62
CA VAL A 64 12.91 17.92 3.87
C VAL A 64 12.86 19.09 2.89
N GLY A 65 11.76 19.25 2.16
CA GLY A 65 11.55 20.38 1.26
C GLY A 65 11.60 21.73 1.96
N LEU A 66 11.01 21.85 3.15
CA LEU A 66 11.04 23.06 3.96
C LEU A 66 12.46 23.38 4.47
N LEU A 67 13.21 22.35 4.90
CA LEU A 67 14.60 22.49 5.32
C LEU A 67 15.49 22.96 4.15
N VAL A 68 15.38 22.30 2.99
CA VAL A 68 16.15 22.65 1.80
C VAL A 68 15.78 24.05 1.29
N ALA A 69 14.49 24.41 1.28
CA ALA A 69 14.04 25.73 0.88
C ALA A 69 14.54 26.84 1.82
N ARG A 70 14.61 26.55 3.14
CA ARG A 70 15.20 27.47 4.13
C ARG A 70 16.69 27.67 3.91
N LEU A 71 17.44 26.58 3.69
CA LEU A 71 18.88 26.63 3.43
C LEU A 71 19.22 27.29 2.07
N ALA A 72 18.29 27.26 1.13
CA ALA A 72 18.43 27.91 -0.18
C ALA A 72 17.87 29.34 -0.21
N GLU A 73 17.33 29.85 0.89
CA GLU A 73 16.67 31.16 1.00
C GLU A 73 15.52 31.42 0.00
N GLU A 74 14.91 30.35 -0.52
CA GLU A 74 13.84 30.41 -1.51
C GLU A 74 12.47 30.57 -0.83
N ARG A 75 12.12 31.81 -0.48
CA ARG A 75 10.87 32.15 0.26
C ARG A 75 9.59 31.61 -0.37
N LEU A 76 9.52 31.60 -1.71
CA LEU A 76 8.36 31.08 -2.42
C LEU A 76 8.19 29.57 -2.19
N TRP A 77 9.27 28.79 -2.29
CA TRP A 77 9.24 27.36 -2.03
C TRP A 77 8.98 27.04 -0.56
N TRP A 78 9.52 27.83 0.35
CA TRP A 78 9.23 27.68 1.78
C TRP A 78 7.72 27.76 2.05
N ARG A 79 7.03 28.73 1.44
CA ARG A 79 5.56 28.86 1.56
C ARG A 79 4.82 27.64 0.99
N HIS A 80 5.26 27.09 -0.13
CA HIS A 80 4.65 25.88 -0.71
C HIS A 80 4.79 24.67 0.22
N PHE A 81 5.98 24.47 0.80
CA PHE A 81 6.20 23.37 1.74
C PHE A 81 5.50 23.58 3.09
N ALA A 82 5.34 24.82 3.55
CA ALA A 82 4.52 25.13 4.72
C ALA A 82 3.04 24.75 4.48
N TRP A 83 2.50 25.09 3.30
CA TRP A 83 1.17 24.63 2.90
C TRP A 83 1.09 23.12 2.72
N ALA A 84 2.15 22.49 2.22
CA ALA A 84 2.21 21.03 2.10
C ALA A 84 2.15 20.31 3.46
N LEU A 85 2.70 20.90 4.53
CA LEU A 85 2.52 20.37 5.89
C LEU A 85 1.05 20.42 6.32
N GLY A 86 0.36 21.53 6.06
CA GLY A 86 -1.10 21.64 6.27
C GLY A 86 -1.88 20.61 5.44
N GLY A 87 -1.53 20.46 4.15
CA GLY A 87 -2.11 19.45 3.28
C GLY A 87 -1.84 18.03 3.77
N THR A 88 -0.68 17.75 4.36
CA THR A 88 -0.34 16.44 4.94
C THR A 88 -1.25 16.12 6.11
N ALA A 89 -1.49 17.10 7.00
CA ALA A 89 -2.43 16.92 8.11
C ALA A 89 -3.85 16.63 7.62
N LEU A 90 -4.32 17.36 6.60
CA LEU A 90 -5.63 17.11 5.98
C LEU A 90 -5.70 15.72 5.35
N LEU A 91 -4.64 15.31 4.65
CA LEU A 91 -4.57 14.04 3.98
C LEU A 91 -4.57 12.88 4.97
N TYR A 92 -3.81 12.98 6.06
CA TYR A 92 -3.84 11.99 7.13
C TYR A 92 -5.20 11.90 7.81
N LEU A 93 -5.86 13.03 8.04
CA LEU A 93 -7.22 13.04 8.56
C LEU A 93 -8.18 12.30 7.63
N ALA A 94 -8.10 12.57 6.32
CA ALA A 94 -8.90 11.88 5.31
C ALA A 94 -8.62 10.37 5.28
N VAL A 95 -7.35 9.96 5.36
CA VAL A 95 -6.96 8.54 5.42
C VAL A 95 -7.46 7.88 6.71
N ALA A 96 -7.40 8.57 7.85
CA ALA A 96 -7.91 8.05 9.12
C ALA A 96 -9.44 7.85 9.06
N LEU A 97 -10.17 8.81 8.49
CA LEU A 97 -11.62 8.72 8.25
C LEU A 97 -11.98 7.59 7.27
N ALA A 98 -11.24 7.45 6.17
CA ALA A 98 -11.47 6.35 5.23
C ALA A 98 -11.07 4.98 5.82
N GLY A 99 -10.04 4.95 6.64
CA GLY A 99 -9.59 3.75 7.34
C GLY A 99 -10.59 3.27 8.40
N SER A 100 -11.29 4.18 9.08
CA SER A 100 -12.28 3.82 10.10
C SER A 100 -13.56 3.22 9.52
N THR A 101 -13.88 3.54 8.26
CA THR A 101 -15.01 2.92 7.53
C THR A 101 -14.63 1.59 6.86
N ALA A 102 -13.33 1.32 6.69
CA ALA A 102 -12.82 0.05 6.21
C ALA A 102 -12.82 -1.01 7.33
N THR A 103 -14.01 -1.45 7.75
CA THR A 103 -14.23 -2.52 8.74
C THR A 103 -14.07 -3.94 8.16
N GLY A 104 -13.49 -4.07 6.97
CA GLY A 104 -13.18 -5.38 6.38
C GLY A 104 -12.13 -6.13 7.21
N PRO A 105 -12.22 -7.46 7.35
CA PRO A 105 -11.25 -8.22 8.12
C PRO A 105 -9.84 -8.01 7.53
N LEU A 106 -8.87 -7.67 8.39
CA LEU A 106 -7.45 -7.44 8.01
C LEU A 106 -6.82 -8.63 7.27
N ILE A 107 -7.44 -9.79 7.39
CA ILE A 107 -7.08 -11.03 6.74
C ILE A 107 -8.35 -11.41 5.98
N GLY A 108 -8.34 -11.31 4.65
CA GLY A 108 -9.42 -11.83 3.81
C GLY A 108 -9.77 -13.26 4.23
N HIS A 109 -11.03 -13.67 4.05
CA HIS A 109 -11.57 -14.96 4.49
C HIS A 109 -10.53 -16.07 4.36
N THR A 110 -9.84 -16.36 5.46
CA THR A 110 -8.93 -17.49 5.55
C THR A 110 -9.86 -18.65 5.84
N PRO A 111 -9.97 -19.66 4.95
CA PRO A 111 -10.78 -20.81 5.27
C PRO A 111 -10.27 -21.39 6.59
N ALA A 112 -11.19 -21.53 7.56
CA ALA A 112 -10.87 -21.98 8.91
C ALA A 112 -10.18 -23.35 8.90
N HIS A 113 -10.40 -24.11 7.83
CA HIS A 113 -9.79 -25.39 7.55
C HIS A 113 -9.15 -25.31 6.15
N GLN A 114 -7.84 -25.49 6.07
CA GLN A 114 -7.28 -26.11 4.87
C GLN A 114 -7.96 -27.47 4.82
N GLU A 115 -8.91 -27.68 3.88
CA GLU A 115 -9.39 -29.03 3.62
C GLU A 115 -8.15 -29.89 3.42
N PRO A 116 -8.00 -30.99 4.17
CA PRO A 116 -6.92 -31.93 3.92
C PRO A 116 -6.99 -32.29 2.44
N VAL A 117 -5.85 -32.26 1.74
CA VAL A 117 -5.76 -32.84 0.39
C VAL A 117 -6.35 -34.24 0.53
N PRO A 118 -7.48 -34.55 -0.13
CA PRO A 118 -8.13 -35.83 0.07
C PRO A 118 -7.07 -36.89 -0.23
N PRO A 119 -6.87 -37.89 0.66
CA PRO A 119 -5.97 -38.98 0.36
C PRO A 119 -6.41 -39.54 -0.99
N VAL A 120 -5.50 -39.53 -1.97
CA VAL A 120 -5.77 -40.02 -3.31
C VAL A 120 -5.93 -41.54 -3.21
N GLY A 121 -7.11 -41.99 -2.77
CA GLY A 121 -7.44 -43.40 -2.59
C GLY A 121 -7.79 -44.08 -3.91
N HIS A 122 -7.90 -43.32 -4.99
CA HIS A 122 -8.11 -43.79 -6.35
C HIS A 122 -7.60 -42.75 -7.34
N CYS A 123 -7.04 -43.20 -8.45
CA CYS A 123 -6.61 -42.30 -9.52
C CYS A 123 -7.83 -41.59 -10.10
N VAL A 124 -7.86 -40.26 -10.02
CA VAL A 124 -8.84 -39.45 -10.75
C VAL A 124 -8.32 -39.32 -12.18
N PRO A 125 -9.01 -39.89 -13.19
CA PRO A 125 -8.56 -39.78 -14.57
C PRO A 125 -8.60 -38.32 -15.01
N VAL A 126 -7.46 -37.76 -15.35
CA VAL A 126 -7.39 -36.44 -16.00
C VAL A 126 -7.95 -36.59 -17.41
N SER A 127 -8.91 -35.72 -17.76
CA SER A 127 -9.43 -35.57 -19.12
C SER A 127 -8.25 -35.40 -20.09
N GLY A 128 -7.99 -36.42 -20.92
CA GLY A 128 -6.78 -36.52 -21.74
C GLY A 128 -6.07 -37.88 -21.70
N GLY A 129 -6.51 -38.83 -20.87
CA GLY A 129 -6.22 -40.27 -21.06
C GLY A 129 -4.81 -40.75 -20.68
N ARG A 130 -4.02 -39.96 -19.95
CA ARG A 130 -2.76 -40.43 -19.35
C ARG A 130 -2.65 -39.98 -17.90
N GLY A 131 -3.29 -40.73 -17.01
CA GLY A 131 -3.13 -40.62 -15.55
C GLY A 131 -2.53 -41.89 -14.96
N CYS A 132 -1.37 -41.72 -14.30
CA CYS A 132 -0.66 -42.58 -13.33
C CYS A 132 -0.08 -43.95 -13.77
N PRO A 133 1.23 -44.04 -14.08
CA PRO A 133 2.01 -45.25 -13.85
C PRO A 133 2.71 -45.14 -12.49
N GLY A 134 2.08 -45.73 -11.47
CA GLY A 134 2.69 -46.28 -10.25
C GLY A 134 3.48 -45.36 -9.30
N GLY A 135 2.86 -45.07 -8.14
CA GLY A 135 3.56 -44.82 -6.86
C GLY A 135 4.03 -43.39 -6.62
#